data_AF-A0A4Y6PP67-F1
#
_entry.id   AF-A0A4Y6PP67-F1
#
_cell.length_a   1.000
_cell.length_b   1.000
_cell.length_c   1.000
_cell.angle_alpha   90.00
_cell.angle_beta   90.00
_cell.angle_gamma   90.00
#
_symmetry.space_group_name_H-M   'P 1'
#
loop_
_entity.id
_entity.type
_entity.pdbx_description
1 polymer ?
#
loop_
_entity_poly.entity_id
_entity_poly.type
_entity_poly.pdbx_seq_one_letter_code
_entity_poly.pdbx_strand_id
1 'polypeptide(L)'
;MSPYPKELKERLVRRMLDEKISPESLAELSGVGKTTLWRWRKAALDGALRAEAKPESAPERRSSAEKLRLVMAAEALEGKEFGAFLREEGVHTSDLRRWRAQMYEGLDGRTRAKKEATQKLRQAQRDKRELESELRRKEAALAETAALLVLSKKARRLWGDEDAPMIGKSDKSSST
;
A
#
# COMPACT_ATOMS: atom_id res chain seq x y z
N MET A 1 6.11 -6.87 28.69
CA MET A 1 5.85 -8.21 28.15
C MET A 1 5.87 -8.08 26.63
N SER A 2 6.93 -8.58 25.97
CA SER A 2 7.14 -8.32 24.54
C SER A 2 6.08 -9.04 23.70
N PRO A 3 5.42 -8.36 22.74
CA PRO A 3 4.44 -9.02 21.88
C PRO A 3 5.14 -10.07 21.01
N TYR A 4 4.62 -11.30 21.00
CA TYR A 4 5.12 -12.35 20.11
C TYR A 4 4.92 -11.94 18.64
N PRO A 5 5.90 -12.20 17.76
CA PRO A 5 5.74 -11.98 16.32
C PRO A 5 4.49 -12.69 15.77
N LYS A 6 3.77 -12.02 14.88
CA LYS A 6 2.49 -12.51 14.35
C LYS A 6 2.67 -13.80 13.55
N GLU A 7 3.76 -13.88 12.79
CA GLU A 7 4.14 -15.00 11.95
C GLU A 7 4.42 -16.26 12.78
N LEU A 8 5.02 -16.08 13.97
CA LEU A 8 5.28 -17.17 14.92
C LEU A 8 3.97 -17.73 15.48
N LYS A 9 3.05 -16.84 15.89
CA LYS A 9 1.72 -17.22 16.39
C LYS A 9 0.93 -17.99 15.34
N GLU A 10 0.88 -17.49 14.10
CA GLU A 10 0.15 -18.13 13.01
C GLU A 10 0.69 -19.53 12.69
N ARG A 11 2.01 -19.67 12.61
CA ARG A 11 2.66 -20.97 12.38
C ARG A 11 2.32 -21.98 13.49
N LEU A 12 2.41 -21.58 14.75
CA LEU A 12 2.15 -22.48 15.88
C LEU A 12 0.67 -22.85 15.98
N VAL A 13 -0.25 -21.91 15.74
CA VAL A 13 -1.69 -22.20 15.65
C VAL A 13 -2.00 -23.19 14.55
N ARG A 14 -1.38 -23.03 13.37
CA ARG A 14 -1.56 -23.97 12.25
C ARG A 14 -1.13 -25.39 12.61
N ARG A 15 0.02 -25.56 13.28
CA ARG A 15 0.48 -26.88 13.75
C ARG A 15 -0.44 -27.49 14.82
N MET A 16 -1.07 -26.67 15.68
CA MET A 16 -2.03 -27.15 16.68
C MET A 16 -3.37 -27.59 16.06
N LEU A 17 -3.81 -26.94 14.98
CA LEU A 17 -5.10 -27.20 14.35
C LEU A 17 -5.00 -28.26 13.24
N ASP A 18 -4.04 -28.13 12.34
CA ASP A 18 -3.91 -28.97 11.14
C ASP A 18 -3.11 -30.25 11.45
N GLU A 19 -1.94 -30.11 12.10
CA GLU A 19 -1.04 -31.23 12.44
C GLU A 19 -1.44 -31.95 13.75
N LYS A 20 -2.50 -31.48 14.43
CA LYS A 20 -3.02 -32.00 15.71
C LYS A 20 -1.96 -32.14 16.83
N ILE A 21 -0.91 -31.34 16.79
CA ILE A 21 0.15 -31.36 17.80
C ILE A 21 -0.35 -30.71 19.10
N SER A 22 -0.06 -31.33 20.25
CA SER A 22 -0.49 -30.82 21.56
C SER A 22 0.24 -29.52 21.93
N PRO A 23 -0.45 -28.53 22.56
CA PRO A 23 0.17 -27.31 23.06
C PRO A 23 1.38 -27.55 24.00
N GLU A 24 1.38 -28.66 24.72
CA GLU A 24 2.45 -29.07 25.64
C GLU A 24 3.74 -29.37 24.90
N SER A 25 3.67 -30.17 23.84
CA SER A 25 4.83 -30.52 23.01
C SER A 25 5.38 -29.30 22.26
N LEU A 26 4.50 -28.39 21.84
CA LEU A 26 4.92 -27.15 21.18
C LEU A 26 5.55 -26.15 22.15
N ALA A 27 5.18 -26.16 23.43
CA ALA A 27 5.79 -25.28 24.43
C ALA A 27 7.29 -25.57 24.60
N GLU A 28 7.65 -26.85 24.61
CA GLU A 28 9.05 -27.30 24.72
C GLU A 28 9.86 -26.94 23.46
N LEU A 29 9.25 -27.05 22.28
CA LEU A 29 9.92 -26.79 21.00
C LEU A 29 10.02 -25.30 20.64
N SER A 30 9.08 -24.47 21.08
CA SER A 30 8.97 -23.07 20.66
C SER A 30 9.41 -22.05 21.70
N GLY A 31 9.62 -22.48 22.95
CA GLY A 31 9.90 -21.58 24.08
C GLY A 31 8.71 -20.68 24.46
N VAL A 32 7.54 -20.91 23.89
CA VAL A 32 6.30 -20.19 24.22
C VAL A 32 5.60 -20.87 25.40
N GLY A 33 5.17 -20.08 26.38
CA GLY A 33 4.47 -20.62 27.55
C GLY A 33 3.19 -21.38 27.19
N LYS A 34 2.96 -22.52 27.85
CA LYS A 34 1.80 -23.41 27.63
C LYS A 34 0.47 -22.66 27.65
N THR A 35 0.30 -21.73 28.59
CA THR A 35 -0.92 -20.91 28.74
C THR A 35 -1.20 -20.03 27.52
N THR A 36 -0.16 -19.48 26.89
CA THR A 36 -0.27 -18.68 25.67
C THR A 36 -0.70 -19.52 24.47
N LEU A 37 -0.13 -20.72 24.32
CA LEU A 37 -0.51 -21.66 23.26
C LEU A 37 -1.96 -22.14 23.40
N TRP A 38 -2.39 -22.49 24.62
CA TRP A 38 -3.79 -22.83 24.90
C TRP A 38 -4.75 -21.69 24.57
N ARG A 39 -4.40 -20.45 24.94
CA ARG A 39 -5.21 -19.26 24.57
C ARG A 39 -5.29 -19.07 23.06
N TRP A 40 -4.18 -19.27 22.33
CA TRP A 40 -4.16 -19.13 20.88
C TRP A 40 -4.97 -20.23 20.18
N ARG A 41 -4.86 -21.48 20.65
CA ARG A 41 -5.67 -22.60 20.13
C ARG A 41 -7.16 -22.35 20.34
N LYS A 42 -7.56 -21.94 21.55
CA LYS A 42 -8.96 -21.64 21.85
C LYS A 42 -9.48 -20.50 20.98
N ALA A 43 -8.73 -19.39 20.86
CA ALA A 43 -9.13 -18.26 20.02
C ALA A 43 -9.24 -18.63 18.54
N ALA A 44 -8.38 -19.54 18.05
CA ALA A 44 -8.42 -20.01 16.68
C ALA A 44 -9.60 -20.97 16.42
N LEU A 45 -9.90 -21.86 17.37
CA LEU A 45 -11.10 -22.71 17.33
C LEU A 45 -12.37 -21.87 17.38
N ASP A 46 -12.47 -20.91 18.31
CA ASP A 46 -13.63 -20.00 18.40
C ASP A 46 -13.78 -19.19 17.09
N GLY A 47 -12.67 -18.77 16.49
CA GLY A 47 -12.67 -18.12 15.17
C GLY A 47 -13.14 -19.02 14.03
N ALA A 48 -12.69 -20.29 14.00
CA ALA A 48 -13.09 -21.28 13.02
C ALA A 48 -14.56 -21.68 13.17
N LEU A 49 -15.02 -21.96 14.40
CA LEU A 49 -16.42 -22.20 14.73
C LEU A 49 -17.31 -21.02 14.33
N ARG A 50 -16.83 -19.78 14.49
CA ARG A 50 -17.58 -18.58 14.05
C ARG A 50 -17.58 -18.38 12.53
N ALA A 51 -16.58 -18.91 11.83
CA ALA A 51 -16.53 -18.92 10.38
C ALA A 51 -17.42 -20.01 9.77
N GLU A 52 -17.50 -21.18 10.43
CA GLU A 52 -18.32 -22.32 10.00
C GLU A 52 -19.79 -22.21 10.45
N ALA A 53 -20.08 -21.60 11.61
CA ALA A 53 -21.45 -21.36 12.08
C ALA A 53 -22.17 -20.21 11.35
N LYS A 54 -21.59 -19.66 10.28
CA LYS A 54 -22.25 -18.62 9.48
C LYS A 54 -23.03 -19.31 8.35
N PRO A 55 -24.37 -19.36 8.42
CA PRO A 55 -25.16 -20.12 7.44
C PRO A 55 -24.89 -19.63 6.01
N GLU A 56 -24.94 -20.53 5.03
CA GLU A 56 -24.74 -20.24 3.61
C GLU A 56 -25.68 -19.13 3.08
N SER A 57 -26.80 -18.90 3.76
CA SER A 57 -27.78 -17.83 3.49
C SER A 57 -27.40 -16.44 4.01
N ALA A 58 -26.18 -16.26 4.54
CA ALA A 58 -25.75 -14.97 5.07
C ALA A 58 -25.87 -13.86 3.98
N PRO A 59 -26.60 -12.77 4.25
CA PRO A 59 -26.80 -11.66 3.30
C PRO A 59 -25.47 -11.16 2.69
N GLU A 60 -24.40 -11.23 3.47
CA GLU A 60 -23.07 -10.76 3.08
C GLU A 60 -22.41 -11.58 1.95
N ARG A 61 -22.71 -12.89 1.84
CA ARG A 61 -22.15 -13.78 0.81
C ARG A 61 -22.82 -13.64 -0.57
N ARG A 62 -23.91 -12.86 -0.68
CA ARG A 62 -24.61 -12.62 -1.96
C ARG A 62 -23.75 -11.84 -2.94
N SER A 63 -23.88 -12.17 -4.21
CA SER A 63 -23.20 -11.46 -5.30
C SER A 63 -23.67 -10.01 -5.39
N SER A 64 -22.86 -9.13 -6.00
CA SER A 64 -23.24 -7.73 -6.22
C SER A 64 -24.48 -7.59 -7.10
N ALA A 65 -24.64 -8.48 -8.09
CA ALA A 65 -25.80 -8.52 -8.98
C ALA A 65 -27.09 -8.90 -8.21
N GLU A 66 -27.02 -9.89 -7.32
CA GLU A 66 -28.15 -10.27 -6.47
C GLU A 66 -28.52 -9.17 -5.48
N LYS A 67 -27.52 -8.54 -4.84
CA LYS A 67 -27.74 -7.39 -3.94
C LYS A 67 -28.45 -6.26 -4.68
N LEU A 68 -28.06 -5.98 -5.94
CA LEU A 68 -28.72 -4.97 -6.78
C LEU A 68 -30.17 -5.36 -7.10
N ARG A 69 -30.41 -6.60 -7.54
CA ARG A 69 -31.77 -7.12 -7.81
C ARG A 69 -32.68 -6.93 -6.61
N LEU A 70 -32.20 -7.29 -5.43
CA LEU A 70 -32.97 -7.22 -4.18
C LEU A 70 -33.27 -5.78 -3.77
N VAL A 71 -32.28 -4.89 -3.86
CA VAL A 71 -32.49 -3.46 -3.59
C VAL A 71 -33.52 -2.88 -4.57
N MET A 72 -33.41 -3.16 -5.87
CA MET A 72 -34.36 -2.66 -6.87
C MET A 72 -35.78 -3.20 -6.68
N ALA A 73 -35.91 -4.50 -6.41
CA ALA A 73 -37.20 -5.11 -6.13
C ALA A 73 -37.84 -4.53 -4.85
N ALA A 74 -37.02 -4.29 -3.83
CA ALA A 74 -37.45 -3.66 -2.59
C ALA A 74 -37.96 -2.21 -2.76
N GLU A 75 -37.37 -1.41 -3.65
CA GLU A 75 -37.82 -0.03 -3.90
C GLU A 75 -39.20 0.03 -4.56
N ALA A 76 -39.64 -1.05 -5.22
CA ALA A 76 -40.96 -1.12 -5.87
C ALA A 76 -42.09 -1.57 -4.93
N LEU A 77 -41.76 -1.95 -3.69
CA LEU A 77 -42.69 -2.53 -2.72
C LEU A 77 -42.82 -1.64 -1.48
N GLU A 78 -44.04 -1.46 -0.99
CA GLU A 78 -44.33 -0.68 0.21
C GLU A 78 -45.16 -1.46 1.23
N GLY A 79 -45.14 -1.03 2.49
CA GLY A 79 -46.02 -1.55 3.54
C GLY A 79 -45.90 -3.06 3.78
N LYS A 80 -47.02 -3.78 3.62
CA LYS A 80 -47.10 -5.22 3.93
C LYS A 80 -46.32 -6.09 2.94
N GLU A 81 -46.29 -5.70 1.67
CA GLU A 81 -45.63 -6.45 0.60
C GLU A 81 -44.12 -6.42 0.77
N PHE A 82 -43.58 -5.25 1.15
CA PHE A 82 -42.18 -5.10 1.50
C PHE A 82 -41.76 -6.03 2.66
N GLY A 83 -42.57 -6.08 3.72
CA GLY A 83 -42.30 -6.97 4.85
C GLY A 83 -42.37 -8.47 4.49
N ALA A 84 -43.26 -8.86 3.58
CA ALA A 84 -43.35 -10.24 3.09
C ALA A 84 -42.12 -10.61 2.24
N PHE A 85 -41.74 -9.74 1.32
CA PHE A 85 -40.57 -9.89 0.46
C PHE A 85 -39.27 -10.10 1.26
N LEU A 86 -39.05 -9.31 2.31
CA LEU A 86 -37.87 -9.45 3.17
C LEU A 86 -37.77 -10.81 3.84
N ARG A 87 -38.91 -11.38 4.26
CA ARG A 87 -38.94 -12.71 4.89
C ARG A 87 -38.72 -13.82 3.88
N GLU A 88 -39.31 -13.71 2.69
CA GLU A 88 -39.15 -14.66 1.60
C GLU A 88 -37.70 -14.70 1.11
N GLU A 89 -37.11 -13.53 0.87
CA GLU A 89 -35.73 -13.41 0.40
C GLU A 89 -34.71 -13.57 1.53
N GLY A 90 -35.13 -13.67 2.80
CA GLY A 90 -34.24 -13.83 3.95
C GLY A 90 -33.28 -12.65 4.17
N VAL A 91 -33.75 -11.41 3.96
CA VAL A 91 -32.95 -10.18 4.05
C VAL A 91 -33.55 -9.23 5.09
N HIS A 92 -32.71 -8.56 5.88
CA HIS A 92 -33.18 -7.52 6.79
C HIS A 92 -33.17 -6.14 6.14
N THR A 93 -34.02 -5.24 6.66
CA THR A 93 -34.05 -3.83 6.21
C THR A 93 -32.70 -3.12 6.39
N SER A 94 -31.90 -3.52 7.37
CA SER A 94 -30.54 -3.01 7.58
C SER A 94 -29.57 -3.42 6.48
N ASP A 95 -29.75 -4.62 5.91
CA ASP A 95 -28.90 -5.14 4.84
C ASP A 95 -29.19 -4.40 3.53
N LEU A 96 -30.46 -4.22 3.19
CA LEU A 96 -30.85 -3.41 2.03
C LEU A 96 -30.34 -1.97 2.12
N ARG A 97 -30.50 -1.33 3.28
CA ARG A 97 -29.96 0.03 3.50
C ARG A 97 -28.45 0.08 3.32
N ARG A 98 -27.73 -0.91 3.88
CA ARG A 98 -26.28 -1.03 3.74
C ARG A 98 -25.87 -1.21 2.28
N TRP A 99 -26.52 -2.10 1.54
CA TRP A 99 -26.20 -2.34 0.12
C TRP A 99 -26.51 -1.13 -0.74
N ARG A 100 -27.62 -0.43 -0.47
CA ARG A 100 -27.96 0.82 -1.15
C ARG A 100 -26.88 1.88 -0.94
N ALA A 101 -26.40 2.06 0.30
CA ALA A 101 -25.31 2.97 0.61
C ALA A 101 -24.00 2.58 -0.11
N GLN A 102 -23.64 1.29 -0.11
CA GLN A 102 -22.45 0.78 -0.82
C GLN A 102 -22.52 1.02 -2.33
N MET A 103 -23.72 0.92 -2.92
CA MET A 103 -23.89 1.21 -4.36
C MET A 103 -23.72 2.69 -4.67
N TYR A 104 -24.30 3.59 -3.86
CA TYR A 104 -24.07 5.03 -4.02
C TYR A 104 -22.60 5.39 -3.85
N GLU A 105 -21.95 4.87 -2.81
CA GLU A 105 -20.52 5.08 -2.57
C GLU A 105 -19.66 4.56 -3.74
N GLY A 106 -20.00 3.40 -4.30
CA GLY A 106 -19.30 2.86 -5.47
C GLY A 106 -19.45 3.72 -6.73
N LEU A 107 -20.63 4.31 -6.95
CA LEU A 107 -20.89 5.19 -8.09
C LEU A 107 -20.20 6.56 -7.89
N ASP A 108 -20.38 7.18 -6.74
CA ASP A 108 -19.80 8.48 -6.41
C ASP A 108 -18.28 8.41 -6.28
N GLY A 109 -17.77 7.38 -5.60
CA GLY A 109 -16.34 7.13 -5.40
C GLY A 109 -15.59 6.91 -6.71
N ARG A 110 -16.20 6.23 -7.69
CA ARG A 110 -15.61 6.07 -9.03
C ARG A 110 -15.44 7.40 -9.75
N THR A 111 -16.42 8.31 -9.63
CA THR A 111 -16.31 9.64 -10.25
C THR A 111 -15.25 10.50 -9.57
N ARG A 112 -15.14 10.45 -8.23
CA ARG A 112 -14.13 11.17 -7.46
C ARG A 112 -12.72 10.66 -7.75
N ALA A 113 -12.51 9.35 -7.69
CA ALA A 113 -11.21 8.73 -7.98
C ALA A 113 -10.73 9.05 -9.40
N LYS A 114 -11.63 9.03 -10.40
CA LYS A 114 -11.29 9.40 -11.78
C LYS A 114 -10.88 10.87 -11.90
N LYS A 115 -11.57 11.79 -11.21
CA LYS A 115 -11.23 13.22 -11.19
C LYS A 115 -9.86 13.44 -10.55
N GLU A 116 -9.62 12.84 -9.39
CA GLU A 116 -8.33 12.94 -8.68
C GLU A 116 -7.17 12.35 -9.49
N ALA A 117 -7.35 11.19 -10.13
CA ALA A 117 -6.35 10.59 -11.00
C ALA A 117 -6.01 11.49 -12.20
N THR A 118 -7.04 12.09 -12.82
CA THR A 118 -6.85 13.02 -13.95
C THR A 118 -6.10 14.27 -13.53
N GLN A 119 -6.40 14.81 -12.34
CA GLN A 119 -5.70 15.97 -11.79
C GLN A 119 -4.24 15.65 -11.49
N LYS A 120 -3.95 14.51 -10.84
CA LYS A 120 -2.58 14.05 -10.58
C LYS A 120 -1.78 13.87 -11.87
N LEU A 121 -2.39 13.29 -12.90
CA LEU A 121 -1.75 13.12 -14.21
C LEU A 121 -1.39 14.48 -14.84
N ARG A 122 -2.32 15.45 -14.79
CA ARG A 122 -2.06 16.81 -15.29
C ARG A 122 -0.94 17.51 -14.53
N GLN A 123 -0.89 17.35 -13.21
CA GLN A 123 0.18 17.93 -12.39
C GLN A 123 1.53 17.31 -12.75
N ALA A 124 1.62 15.97 -12.78
CA ALA A 124 2.85 15.26 -13.13
C ALA A 124 3.36 15.63 -14.54
N GLN A 125 2.46 15.86 -15.51
CA GLN A 125 2.84 16.33 -16.84
C GLN A 125 3.40 17.76 -16.84
N ARG A 126 2.89 18.65 -15.98
CA ARG A 126 3.42 20.01 -15.82
C ARG A 126 4.81 19.96 -15.20
N ASP A 127 4.94 19.24 -14.09
CA ASP A 127 6.21 19.09 -13.37
C ASP A 127 7.28 18.49 -14.28
N LYS A 128 6.91 17.47 -15.07
CA LYS A 128 7.81 16.86 -16.06
C LYS A 128 8.31 17.89 -17.08
N ARG A 129 7.43 18.72 -17.64
CA ARG A 129 7.81 19.75 -18.63
C ARG A 129 8.73 20.80 -18.03
N GLU A 130 8.46 21.20 -16.79
CA GLU A 130 9.27 22.18 -16.06
C GLU A 130 10.67 21.62 -15.80
N LEU A 131 10.76 20.40 -15.27
CA LEU A 131 12.02 19.69 -15.06
C LEU A 131 12.80 19.48 -16.36
N GLU A 132 12.14 19.10 -17.45
CA GLU A 132 12.78 18.96 -18.76
C GLU A 132 13.34 20.29 -19.27
N SER A 133 12.61 21.40 -19.07
CA SER A 133 13.10 22.74 -19.45
C SER A 133 14.30 23.16 -18.60
N GLU A 134 14.26 22.92 -17.29
CA GLU A 134 15.40 23.22 -16.42
C GLU A 134 16.63 22.39 -16.77
N LEU A 135 16.42 21.11 -17.05
CA LEU A 135 17.49 20.20 -17.45
C LEU A 135 18.18 20.72 -18.71
N ARG A 136 17.40 21.07 -19.75
CA ARG A 136 17.95 21.65 -21.00
C ARG A 136 18.76 22.92 -20.76
N ARG A 137 18.30 23.81 -19.89
CA ARG A 137 19.04 25.06 -19.56
C ARG A 137 20.35 24.75 -18.85
N LYS A 138 20.35 23.81 -17.91
CA LYS A 138 21.54 23.38 -17.16
C LYS A 138 22.54 22.66 -18.07
N GLU A 139 22.07 21.79 -18.96
CA GLU A 139 22.89 21.11 -19.97
C GLU A 139 23.52 22.10 -20.96
N ALA A 140 22.78 23.11 -21.41
CA ALA A 140 23.31 24.17 -22.29
C ALA A 140 24.43 24.96 -21.61
N ALA A 141 24.22 25.43 -20.37
CA ALA A 141 25.25 26.12 -19.60
C ALA A 141 26.48 25.24 -19.35
N LEU A 142 26.28 23.94 -19.07
CA LEU A 142 27.38 23.00 -18.90
C LEU A 142 28.16 22.79 -20.21
N ALA A 143 27.47 22.69 -21.34
CA ALA A 143 28.12 22.58 -22.65
C ALA A 143 28.92 23.85 -23.00
N GLU A 144 28.39 25.04 -22.71
CA GLU A 144 29.08 26.31 -22.92
C GLU A 144 30.37 26.40 -22.07
N THR A 145 30.30 26.05 -20.78
CA THR A 145 31.50 26.02 -19.91
C THR A 145 32.53 24.99 -20.38
N ALA A 146 32.09 23.80 -20.79
CA ALA A 146 32.98 22.79 -21.37
C ALA A 146 33.66 23.29 -22.66
N ALA A 147 32.93 24.00 -23.53
CA ALA A 147 33.48 24.60 -24.74
C ALA A 147 34.54 25.67 -24.43
N LEU A 148 34.28 26.55 -23.45
CA LEU A 148 35.25 27.55 -22.99
C LEU A 148 36.53 26.90 -22.41
N LEU A 149 36.40 25.81 -21.65
CA LEU A 149 37.55 25.05 -21.13
C LEU A 149 38.37 24.42 -22.26
N VAL A 150 37.72 23.83 -23.26
CA VAL A 150 38.41 23.26 -24.43
C VAL A 150 39.13 24.35 -25.22
N LEU A 151 38.48 25.50 -25.44
CA LEU A 151 39.06 26.64 -26.15
C LEU A 151 40.28 27.20 -25.41
N SER A 152 40.18 27.42 -24.10
CA SER A 152 41.30 27.93 -23.30
C SER A 152 42.50 26.97 -23.31
N LYS A 153 42.27 25.65 -23.25
CA LYS A 153 43.32 24.64 -23.38
C LYS A 153 44.00 24.67 -24.76
N LYS A 154 43.22 24.86 -25.83
CA LYS A 154 43.77 24.99 -27.19
C LYS A 154 44.58 26.28 -27.36
N ALA A 155 44.09 27.41 -26.84
CA ALA A 155 44.81 28.68 -26.87
C ALA A 155 46.15 28.58 -26.14
N ARG A 156 46.19 28.06 -24.90
CA ARG A 156 47.45 27.85 -24.16
C ARG A 156 48.48 27.04 -24.95
N ARG A 157 48.05 25.99 -25.64
CA ARG A 157 48.92 25.16 -26.49
C ARG A 157 49.48 25.92 -27.70
N LEU A 158 48.72 26.83 -28.29
CA LEU A 158 49.16 27.61 -29.45
C LEU A 158 50.08 28.77 -29.05
N TRP A 159 49.83 29.40 -27.91
CA TRP A 159 50.61 30.54 -27.41
C TRP A 159 51.84 30.15 -26.56
N GLY A 160 52.10 28.87 -26.35
CA GLY A 160 53.37 28.39 -25.80
C GLY A 160 53.56 28.64 -24.31
N ASP A 161 52.48 28.65 -23.51
CA ASP A 161 52.64 28.48 -22.06
C ASP A 161 52.97 27.00 -21.81
N GLU A 162 54.27 26.68 -21.92
CA GLU A 162 54.87 25.54 -21.26
C GLU A 162 54.55 25.65 -19.77
N ASP A 163 54.16 24.54 -19.18
CA ASP A 163 53.79 24.39 -17.78
C ASP A 163 54.74 25.19 -16.87
N ALA A 164 54.27 26.33 -16.34
CA ALA A 164 54.90 26.91 -15.17
C ALA A 164 54.67 25.91 -14.03
N PRO A 165 55.71 25.25 -13.51
CA PRO A 165 55.51 24.36 -12.39
C PRO A 165 55.05 25.24 -11.23
N MET A 166 53.87 24.95 -10.68
CA MET A 166 53.43 25.44 -9.38
C MET A 166 54.32 24.78 -8.30
N ILE A 167 55.63 25.03 -8.34
CA ILE A 167 56.57 24.73 -7.27
C ILE A 167 56.47 25.92 -6.33
N GLY A 168 55.66 25.74 -5.27
CA GLY A 168 55.80 26.53 -4.06
C GLY A 168 57.23 26.38 -3.54
N LYS A 169 58.08 27.36 -3.88
CA LYS A 169 59.32 27.61 -3.15
C LYS A 169 58.92 28.16 -1.78
N SER A 170 58.79 27.28 -0.79
CA SER A 170 58.93 27.66 0.62
C SER A 170 60.32 27.21 1.07
N ASP A 171 61.32 28.06 0.85
CA ASP A 171 62.64 27.89 1.45
C ASP A 171 62.93 29.07 2.38
N LYS A 172 63.49 28.70 3.55
CA LYS A 172 64.09 29.50 4.64
C LYS A 172 63.09 30.19 5.57
N SER A 173 63.26 30.15 6.90
CA SER A 173 64.45 29.96 7.75
C SER A 173 63.94 29.78 9.20
N SER A 174 64.39 28.78 9.96
CA SER A 174 65.52 28.84 10.92
C SER A 174 65.34 29.81 12.11
N SER A 175 65.87 29.37 13.26
CA SER A 175 66.04 30.05 14.56
C SER A 175 64.96 29.69 15.59
N THR A 176 65.26 29.16 16.78
CA THR A 176 66.53 28.82 17.45
C THR A 176 66.21 27.85 18.59
#